data_AF-A0A2D5ZAQ4-F1
#
_entry.id   AF-A0A2D5ZAQ4-F1
#
_cell.length_a   1.000
_cell.length_b   1.000
_cell.length_c   1.000
_cell.angle_alpha   90.00
_cell.angle_beta   90.00
_cell.angle_gamma   90.00
#
_symmetry.space_group_name_H-M   'P 1'
#
loop_
_entity.id
_entity.type
_entity.pdbx_description
1 polymer ?
#
loop_
_entity_poly.entity_id
_entity_poly.type
_entity_poly.pdbx_seq_one_letter_code
_entity_poly.pdbx_strand_id
1 'polypeptide(L)'
;MRRTRRDFCACADVLERVVGSEQLGASLLMVSGCPDGEVWLDLRTGACRHSLVGAVELPVGSELRDWFGRRLVKLDCPMTEVSEAMLHLRYRLNRFLTVGGRSALADVSASCRIQIADRQFRGSTTNAIWLTRSIGDRTKPT
;
A
#
# COMPACT_ATOMS: atom_id res chain seq x y z
N MET A 1 -12.32 -28.16 -11.74
CA MET A 1 -13.16 -26.94 -11.77
C MET A 1 -12.27 -25.71 -11.92
N ARG A 2 -12.23 -25.11 -13.11
CA ARG A 2 -11.47 -23.88 -13.39
C ARG A 2 -12.28 -22.70 -12.86
N ARG A 3 -11.84 -22.04 -11.78
CA ARG A 3 -12.31 -20.68 -11.44
C ARG A 3 -11.90 -19.80 -12.60
N THR A 4 -12.86 -19.50 -13.46
CA THR A 4 -12.71 -18.70 -14.67
C THR A 4 -12.21 -17.32 -14.30
N ARG A 5 -11.42 -16.69 -15.19
CA ARG A 5 -10.96 -15.28 -15.18
C ARG A 5 -12.06 -14.21 -14.89
N ARG A 6 -13.32 -14.60 -14.64
CA ARG A 6 -14.49 -13.74 -14.42
C ARG A 6 -14.60 -13.15 -13.00
N ASP A 7 -13.94 -13.73 -12.00
CA ASP A 7 -14.02 -13.23 -10.62
C ASP A 7 -12.83 -12.34 -10.22
N PHE A 8 -11.93 -12.03 -11.15
CA PHE A 8 -10.79 -11.17 -10.86
C PHE A 8 -11.20 -9.70 -10.86
N CYS A 9 -11.62 -9.22 -9.70
CA CYS A 9 -11.73 -7.79 -9.43
C CYS A 9 -10.35 -7.28 -8.98
N ALA A 10 -9.40 -7.22 -9.93
CA ALA A 10 -7.97 -6.93 -9.71
C ALA A 10 -7.72 -5.84 -8.66
N CYS A 11 -8.45 -4.73 -8.80
CA CYS A 11 -8.31 -3.58 -7.93
C CYS A 11 -8.96 -3.79 -6.56
N ALA A 12 -10.09 -4.51 -6.45
CA ALA A 12 -10.70 -4.76 -5.15
C ALA A 12 -9.79 -5.63 -4.26
N ASP A 13 -9.21 -6.70 -4.81
CA ASP A 13 -8.25 -7.56 -4.11
C ASP A 13 -7.03 -6.76 -3.63
N VAL A 14 -6.49 -5.88 -4.48
CA VAL A 14 -5.35 -5.01 -4.13
C VAL A 14 -5.76 -4.04 -3.02
N LEU A 15 -6.90 -3.37 -3.16
CA LEU A 15 -7.34 -2.35 -2.22
C LEU A 15 -7.62 -2.95 -0.85
N GLU A 16 -8.28 -4.11 -0.78
CA GLU A 16 -8.50 -4.85 0.47
C GLU A 16 -7.17 -5.22 1.13
N ARG A 17 -6.21 -5.75 0.34
CA ARG A 17 -4.89 -6.11 0.86
C ARG A 17 -4.13 -4.92 1.40
N VAL A 18 -4.18 -3.80 0.69
CA VAL A 18 -3.47 -2.56 1.04
C VAL A 18 -4.03 -1.99 2.34
N VAL A 19 -5.34 -1.77 2.43
CA VAL A 19 -5.94 -1.13 3.61
C VAL A 19 -5.97 -2.04 4.84
N GLY A 20 -5.89 -3.36 4.64
CA GLY A 20 -5.73 -4.35 5.71
C GLY A 20 -4.29 -4.75 6.03
N SER A 21 -3.27 -4.19 5.34
CA SER A 21 -1.87 -4.57 5.59
C SER A 21 -1.32 -3.85 6.82
N GLU A 22 -0.81 -4.62 7.78
CA GLU A 22 -0.01 -4.09 8.90
C GLU A 22 1.25 -3.35 8.39
N GLN A 23 1.79 -3.74 7.23
CA GLN A 23 2.94 -3.06 6.63
C GLN A 23 2.59 -1.69 6.07
N LEU A 24 1.32 -1.43 5.73
CA LEU A 24 0.89 -0.08 5.38
C LEU A 24 1.04 0.85 6.60
N GLY A 25 0.66 0.41 7.79
CA GLY A 25 0.88 1.15 9.03
C GLY A 25 2.36 1.44 9.29
N ALA A 26 3.23 0.43 9.16
CA ALA A 26 4.67 0.59 9.31
C ALA A 26 5.27 1.55 8.25
N SER A 27 4.82 1.44 6.99
CA SER A 27 5.27 2.30 5.90
C SER A 27 4.81 3.75 6.10
N LEU A 28 3.57 3.95 6.57
CA LEU A 28 3.05 5.26 6.96
C LEU A 28 3.81 5.86 8.14
N LEU A 29 4.28 5.05 9.09
CA LEU A 29 5.19 5.52 10.14
C LEU A 29 6.54 5.99 9.58
N MET A 30 7.07 5.39 8.52
CA MET A 30 8.31 5.82 7.87
C MET A 30 8.12 7.13 7.12
N VAL A 31 7.00 7.32 6.43
CA VAL A 31 6.65 8.60 5.79
C VAL A 31 6.01 9.60 6.76
N SER A 32 5.77 9.25 8.03
CA SER A 32 5.17 10.15 9.00
C SER A 32 6.02 11.38 9.34
N GLY A 33 7.32 11.32 9.04
CA GLY A 33 8.23 12.47 9.08
C GLY A 33 8.06 13.43 7.90
N CYS A 34 7.42 12.98 6.82
CA CYS A 34 7.06 13.81 5.68
C CYS A 34 5.74 14.56 5.94
N PRO A 35 5.47 15.65 5.20
CA PRO A 35 4.16 16.28 5.19
C PRO A 35 3.07 15.31 4.71
N ASP A 36 1.81 15.68 4.95
CA ASP A 36 0.67 15.04 4.28
C ASP A 36 0.88 15.06 2.77
N GLY A 37 0.47 13.98 2.10
CA GLY A 37 0.81 13.87 0.70
C GLY A 37 0.34 12.59 0.04
N GLU A 38 0.89 12.41 -1.16
CA GLU A 38 0.57 11.32 -2.06
C GLU A 38 1.77 10.41 -2.23
N VAL A 39 1.50 9.10 -2.30
CA VAL A 39 2.47 8.04 -2.61
C VAL A 39 1.93 7.22 -3.78
N TRP A 40 2.73 7.10 -4.83
CA TRP A 40 2.48 6.17 -5.92
C TRP A 40 3.36 4.93 -5.74
N LEU A 41 2.75 3.77 -5.89
CA LEU A 41 3.40 2.47 -5.87
C LEU A 41 3.14 1.76 -7.19
N ASP A 42 4.21 1.28 -7.81
CA ASP A 42 4.13 0.37 -8.95
C ASP A 42 4.17 -1.07 -8.44
N LEU A 43 3.07 -1.80 -8.60
CA LEU A 43 2.92 -3.18 -8.13
C LEU A 43 3.77 -4.17 -8.94
N ARG A 44 4.29 -3.78 -10.11
CA ARG A 44 5.17 -4.61 -10.94
C ARG A 44 6.59 -4.62 -10.40
N THR A 45 7.05 -3.47 -9.91
CA THR A 45 8.44 -3.26 -9.48
C THR A 45 8.58 -3.18 -7.96
N GLY A 46 7.51 -2.82 -7.24
CA GLY A 46 7.52 -2.47 -5.83
C GLY A 46 8.05 -1.05 -5.56
N ALA A 47 8.37 -0.29 -6.61
CA ALA A 47 8.91 1.06 -6.48
C ALA A 47 7.85 2.01 -5.90
N CYS A 48 8.28 2.86 -4.97
CA CYS A 48 7.42 3.85 -4.34
C CYS A 48 7.96 5.26 -4.59
N ARG A 49 7.06 6.20 -4.83
CA ARG A 49 7.38 7.61 -4.99
C ARG A 49 6.42 8.45 -4.18
N HIS A 50 6.95 9.33 -3.35
CA HIS A 50 6.21 10.35 -2.64
C HIS A 50 6.19 11.66 -3.43
N SER A 51 5.06 12.36 -3.40
CA SER A 51 4.82 13.68 -4.02
C SER A 51 5.91 14.72 -3.75
N LEU A 52 6.31 14.87 -2.50
CA LEU A 52 7.28 15.90 -2.08
C LEU A 52 8.74 15.46 -2.02
N VAL A 53 9.01 14.21 -1.64
CA VAL A 53 10.39 13.73 -1.40
C VAL A 53 10.94 12.85 -2.53
N GLY A 54 10.13 12.57 -3.56
CA GLY A 54 10.56 11.75 -4.69
C GLY A 54 10.57 10.27 -4.36
N ALA A 55 11.57 9.54 -4.84
CA ALA A 55 11.67 8.09 -4.63
C ALA A 55 11.81 7.77 -3.14
N VAL A 56 11.05 6.78 -2.66
CA VAL A 56 11.07 6.32 -1.27
C VAL A 56 11.09 4.80 -1.24
N GLU A 57 11.76 4.23 -0.24
CA GLU A 57 11.74 2.79 0.00
C GLU A 57 10.73 2.49 1.11
N LEU A 58 9.64 1.82 0.76
CA LEU A 58 8.59 1.44 1.70
C LEU A 58 8.42 -0.08 1.72
N PRO A 59 8.41 -0.72 2.90
CA PRO A 59 8.19 -2.17 3.01
C PRO A 59 6.93 -2.66 2.31
N VAL A 60 5.85 -1.87 2.37
CA VAL A 60 4.59 -2.21 1.71
C VAL A 60 4.75 -2.37 0.19
N GLY A 61 5.71 -1.68 -0.45
CA GLY A 61 5.95 -1.80 -1.89
C GLY A 61 6.44 -3.19 -2.31
N SER A 62 7.43 -3.73 -1.59
CA SER A 62 7.95 -5.08 -1.87
C SER A 62 6.93 -6.17 -1.52
N GLU A 63 6.21 -6.01 -0.42
CA GLU A 63 5.15 -6.94 -0.02
C GLU A 63 4.04 -7.03 -1.07
N LEU A 64 3.55 -5.88 -1.54
CA LEU A 64 2.50 -5.82 -2.54
C LEU A 64 2.97 -6.35 -3.89
N ARG A 65 4.22 -6.10 -4.30
CA ARG A 65 4.79 -6.69 -5.51
C ARG A 65 4.77 -8.20 -5.46
N ASP A 66 5.28 -8.77 -4.37
CA ASP A 66 5.38 -10.23 -4.22
C ASP A 66 4.00 -10.88 -4.13
N TRP A 67 3.07 -10.24 -3.42
CA TRP A 67 1.68 -10.69 -3.38
C TRP A 67 1.03 -10.63 -4.77
N PHE A 68 1.20 -9.53 -5.50
CA PHE A 68 0.59 -9.32 -6.82
C PHE A 68 1.12 -10.35 -7.82
N GLY A 69 2.44 -10.59 -7.83
CA GLY A 69 3.06 -11.64 -8.64
C GLY A 69 2.49 -13.04 -8.34
N ARG A 70 2.37 -13.42 -7.05
CA ARG A 70 1.74 -14.69 -6.66
C ARG A 70 0.26 -14.76 -7.07
N ARG A 71 -0.46 -13.64 -7.03
CA ARG A 71 -1.87 -13.57 -7.43
C ARG A 71 -2.03 -13.79 -8.93
N LEU A 72 -1.18 -13.16 -9.74
CA LEU A 72 -1.14 -13.34 -11.20
C LEU A 72 -0.83 -14.79 -11.61
N VAL A 73 0.13 -15.44 -10.94
CA VAL A 73 0.43 -16.87 -11.16
C VAL A 73 -0.79 -17.75 -10.90
N LYS A 74 -1.53 -17.51 -9.81
CA LYS A 74 -2.77 -18.25 -9.51
C LYS A 74 -3.88 -18.07 -10.54
N LEU A 75 -3.81 -17.00 -11.34
CA LEU A 75 -4.80 -16.65 -12.36
C LEU A 75 -4.36 -17.01 -13.78
N ASP A 76 -3.20 -17.66 -13.92
CA ASP A 76 -2.60 -17.97 -15.22
C ASP A 76 -2.47 -16.72 -16.10
N CYS A 77 -1.95 -15.66 -15.48
CA CYS A 77 -1.68 -14.36 -16.10
C CYS A 77 -0.19 -14.04 -15.91
N PRO A 78 0.65 -14.06 -16.96
CA PRO A 78 2.04 -13.66 -16.82
C PRO A 78 2.15 -12.15 -16.58
N MET A 79 3.17 -11.72 -15.83
CA MET A 79 3.44 -10.29 -15.57
C MET A 79 3.65 -9.49 -16.87
N THR A 80 4.08 -10.14 -17.94
CA THR A 80 4.27 -9.51 -19.27
C THR A 80 2.96 -9.04 -19.91
N GLU A 81 1.81 -9.60 -19.50
CA GLU A 81 0.49 -9.11 -19.95
C GLU A 81 0.04 -7.86 -19.18
N VAL A 82 0.72 -7.50 -18.09
CA VAL A 82 0.39 -6.33 -17.26
C VAL A 82 1.20 -5.13 -17.73
N SER A 83 0.55 -4.22 -18.45
CA SER A 83 1.20 -3.00 -18.94
C SER A 83 1.23 -1.89 -17.88
N GLU A 84 0.28 -1.87 -16.96
CA GLU A 84 0.20 -0.91 -15.86
C GLU A 84 -0.35 -1.59 -14.59
N ALA A 85 0.24 -1.33 -13.43
CA ALA A 85 -0.33 -1.72 -12.15
C ALA A 85 0.06 -0.71 -11.07
N MET A 86 -0.72 0.36 -10.98
CA MET A 86 -0.44 1.50 -10.12
C MET A 86 -1.40 1.53 -8.93
N LEU A 87 -0.85 1.71 -7.75
CA LEU A 87 -1.57 2.05 -6.53
C LEU A 87 -1.19 3.47 -6.13
N HIS A 88 -2.18 4.31 -5.92
CA HIS A 88 -2.02 5.68 -5.47
C HIS A 88 -2.68 5.83 -4.10
N LEU A 89 -1.87 6.21 -3.12
CA LEU A 89 -2.28 6.47 -1.75
C LEU A 89 -2.20 7.96 -1.50
N ARG A 90 -3.29 8.54 -1.01
CA ARG A 90 -3.29 9.88 -0.41
C ARG A 90 -3.51 9.70 1.08
N TYR A 91 -2.66 10.30 1.89
CA TYR A 91 -2.79 10.20 3.34
C TYR A 91 -2.78 11.57 4.01
N ARG A 92 -3.51 11.66 5.12
CA ARG A 92 -3.49 12.81 6.03
C ARG A 92 -3.22 12.33 7.45
N LEU A 93 -2.24 12.92 8.11
CA LEU A 93 -1.84 12.54 9.46
C LEU A 93 -2.45 13.51 10.48
N ASN A 94 -3.46 13.04 11.19
CA ASN A 94 -3.98 13.70 12.37
C ASN A 94 -3.13 13.27 13.58
N ARG A 95 -2.22 14.13 14.03
CA ARG A 95 -1.29 13.82 15.12
C ARG A 95 -1.92 14.17 16.47
N PHE A 96 -1.82 13.24 17.43
CA PHE A 96 -2.34 13.41 18.78
C PHE A 96 -1.23 13.17 19.80
N LEU A 97 -1.20 14.00 20.85
CA LEU A 97 -0.44 13.73 22.05
C LEU A 97 -1.27 12.77 22.92
N THR A 98 -0.70 11.61 23.25
CA THR A 98 -1.36 10.62 24.12
C THR A 98 -0.58 10.46 25.42
N VAL A 99 -1.27 10.09 26.50
CA VAL A 99 -0.66 9.74 27.79
C VAL A 99 0.07 8.40 27.62
N GLY A 100 1.28 8.45 27.08
CA GLY A 100 2.07 7.27 26.67
C GLY A 100 2.93 7.48 25.42
N GLY A 101 2.71 8.57 24.67
CA GLY A 101 3.62 9.00 23.61
C GLY A 101 2.99 9.83 22.49
N ARG A 102 3.49 9.63 21.27
CA ARG A 102 2.97 10.27 20.05
C ARG A 102 2.20 9.23 19.25
N SER A 103 0.89 9.42 19.15
CA SER A 103 0.02 8.63 18.26
C SER A 103 -0.41 9.49 17.08
N ALA A 104 -0.69 8.87 15.94
CA ALA A 104 -1.32 9.56 14.82
C ALA A 104 -2.44 8.70 14.24
N LEU A 105 -3.50 9.33 13.77
CA LEU A 105 -4.50 8.70 12.91
C LEU A 105 -4.18 9.10 11.48
N ALA A 106 -3.98 8.12 10.61
CA ALA A 106 -3.80 8.34 9.18
C ALA A 106 -5.13 8.11 8.45
N ASP A 107 -5.71 9.17 7.92
CA ASP A 107 -6.82 9.05 6.97
C ASP A 107 -6.21 8.74 5.59
N VAL A 108 -6.49 7.55 5.07
CA VAL A 108 -5.90 7.07 3.81
C VAL A 108 -6.98 6.87 2.77
N SER A 109 -6.81 7.50 1.61
CA SER A 109 -7.54 7.21 0.38
C SER A 109 -6.63 6.41 -0.54
N ALA A 110 -7.03 5.20 -0.90
CA ALA A 110 -6.31 4.36 -1.84
C ALA A 110 -7.09 4.28 -3.16
N SER A 111 -6.39 4.44 -4.28
CA SER A 111 -6.93 4.22 -5.61
C SER A 111 -5.99 3.33 -6.40
N CYS A 112 -6.55 2.40 -7.17
CA CYS A 112 -5.77 1.43 -7.93
C CYS A 112 -6.20 1.47 -9.39
N ARG A 113 -5.23 1.33 -10.29
CA ARG A 113 -5.42 1.15 -11.72
C ARG A 113 -4.52 0.02 -12.19
N ILE A 114 -5.12 -0.99 -12.81
CA ILE A 114 -4.38 -2.12 -13.38
C ILE A 114 -4.83 -2.30 -14.83
N GLN A 115 -3.87 -2.36 -15.75
CA GLN A 115 -4.09 -2.66 -17.15
C GLN A 115 -3.48 -4.03 -17.45
N ILE A 116 -4.32 -4.98 -17.87
CA ILE A 116 -3.91 -6.31 -18.30
C ILE A 116 -4.43 -6.52 -19.72
N ALA A 117 -3.53 -6.71 -20.67
CA ALA A 117 -3.84 -6.74 -22.10
C ALA A 117 -4.74 -5.55 -22.50
N ASP A 118 -5.94 -5.81 -23.02
CA ASP A 118 -6.92 -4.84 -23.46
C ASP A 118 -7.89 -4.38 -22.35
N ARG A 119 -7.77 -4.91 -21.13
CA ARG A 119 -8.69 -4.62 -20.02
C ARG A 119 -8.08 -3.69 -18.97
N GLN A 120 -8.86 -2.67 -18.63
CA GLN A 120 -8.56 -1.78 -17.53
C GLN A 120 -9.43 -2.08 -16.32
N PHE A 121 -8.79 -2.19 -15.16
CA PHE A 121 -9.42 -2.29 -13.86
C PHE A 121 -9.13 -1.01 -13.09
N ARG A 122 -10.15 -0.48 -12.41
CA ARG A 122 -10.03 0.67 -11.52
C ARG A 122 -10.81 0.43 -10.26
N GLY A 123 -10.33 0.96 -9.14
CA GLY A 123 -11.06 0.97 -7.89
C GLY A 123 -10.51 2.02 -6.95
N SER A 124 -11.28 2.33 -5.91
CA SER A 124 -10.85 3.18 -4.82
C SER A 124 -11.49 2.75 -3.51
N THR A 125 -10.79 2.97 -2.41
CA THR A 125 -11.30 2.78 -1.06
C THR A 125 -10.72 3.83 -0.13
N THR A 126 -11.33 4.01 1.03
CA THR A 126 -10.84 4.87 2.10
C THR A 126 -10.77 4.08 3.39
N ASN A 127 -9.72 4.28 4.17
CA ASN A 127 -9.58 3.68 5.49
C ASN A 127 -8.92 4.66 6.47
N ALA A 128 -9.16 4.48 7.77
CA ALA A 128 -8.49 5.20 8.83
C ALA A 128 -7.59 4.23 9.60
N ILE A 129 -6.29 4.54 9.67
CA ILE A 129 -5.27 3.64 10.23
C ILE A 129 -4.66 4.30 11.47
N TRP A 130 -4.79 3.65 12.61
CA TRP A 130 -4.11 4.07 13.83
C TRP A 130 -2.62 3.75 13.75
N LEU A 131 -1.80 4.78 13.91
CA LEU A 131 -0.35 4.69 13.97
C LEU A 131 0.09 4.93 15.42
N THR A 132 0.54 3.87 16.08
CA THR A 132 1.12 3.94 17.42
C THR A 132 2.64 3.73 17.34
N ARG A 133 3.41 4.71 17.82
CA ARG A 133 4.81 4.48 18.19
C ARG A 133 4.85 4.22 19.69
N SER A 134 5.16 3.00 20.08
CA SER A 134 5.48 2.68 21.48
C SER A 134 6.72 3.49 21.88
N ILE A 135 6.63 4.34 22.91
CA ILE A 135 7.82 4.86 23.59
C ILE A 135 8.33 3.71 24.46
N GLY A 136 9.13 2.82 23.88
CA GLY A 136 9.49 1.60 24.60
C GLY A 136 10.30 0.58 23.84
N ASP A 137 11.28 1.01 23.05
CA ASP A 137 12.45 0.17 22.77
C ASP A 137 13.71 1.00 23.03
N ARG A 138 13.79 1.55 24.25
CA ARG A 138 15.09 1.89 24.83
C ARG A 138 15.76 0.55 25.14
N THR A 139 16.69 0.17 24.28
CA THR A 139 17.96 -0.48 24.65
C THR A 139 17.92 -1.20 26.00
N LYS A 140 17.84 -2.54 25.99
CA LYS A 140 18.52 -3.28 27.05
C LYS A 140 20.01 -2.92 26.95
N PRO A 141 20.64 -2.32 27.98
CA PRO A 141 22.07 -2.36 28.08
C PRO A 141 22.47 -3.83 28.26
N THR A 142 23.56 -4.20 27.59
CA THR A 142 24.38 -5.40 27.78
C THR A 142 24.42 -5.91 29.21
#